data_AF-A0A5Q5BMN4-F1
#
_entry.id   AF-A0A5Q5BMN4-F1
#
_cell.length_a   1.000
_cell.length_b   1.000
_cell.length_c   1.000
_cell.angle_alpha   90.00
_cell.angle_beta   90.00
_cell.angle_gamma   90.00
#
_symmetry.space_group_name_H-M   'P 1'
#
loop_
_entity.id
_entity.type
_entity.pdbx_description
1 polymer ?
#
loop_
_entity_poly.entity_id
_entity_poly.type
_entity_poly.pdbx_seq_one_letter_code
_entity_poly.pdbx_strand_id
1 'polypeptide(L)'
;MTATLGPLLVDAADPPAMAAFWSAALGRPEQERLLRFRVQRAPKTVKNRVHLDVAVGPEGRGVDRLLRLGARVLADHLPDWVTLADVEGNEFCAFPGRPDDDAAARVFAVCTDSAQPEQLAESVDDLVAAGALMRSDGTLVDPQGNEFSADPECPAG
;
A
#
# COMPACT_ATOMS: atom_id res chain seq x y z
N MET A 1 -6.28 -25.72 -1.76
CA MET A 1 -7.60 -25.08 -1.48
C MET A 1 -7.46 -23.65 -1.96
N THR A 2 -8.42 -23.10 -2.71
CA THR A 2 -8.31 -21.70 -3.16
C THR A 2 -9.05 -20.79 -2.20
N ALA A 3 -8.35 -19.81 -1.62
CA ALA A 3 -8.96 -18.73 -0.85
C ALA A 3 -9.15 -17.47 -1.73
N THR A 4 -10.11 -16.63 -1.39
CA THR A 4 -10.27 -15.28 -1.98
C THR A 4 -10.05 -14.25 -0.88
N LEU A 5 -9.19 -13.28 -1.13
CA LEU A 5 -8.93 -12.20 -0.18
C LEU A 5 -10.11 -11.23 -0.15
N GLY A 6 -10.56 -10.88 1.07
CA GLY A 6 -11.51 -9.78 1.28
C GLY A 6 -10.81 -8.41 1.25
N PRO A 7 -11.51 -7.31 1.56
CA PRO A 7 -10.87 -6.01 1.73
C PRO A 7 -9.88 -6.02 2.89
N LEU A 8 -8.82 -5.23 2.77
CA LEU A 8 -7.98 -4.88 3.91
C LEU A 8 -8.83 -4.08 4.91
N LEU A 9 -8.89 -4.57 6.15
CA LEU A 9 -9.56 -3.88 7.25
C LEU A 9 -8.51 -3.07 8.03
N VAL A 10 -8.71 -1.77 8.11
CA VAL A 10 -7.86 -0.85 8.88
C VAL A 10 -8.66 -0.30 10.05
N ASP A 11 -8.10 -0.43 11.25
CA ASP A 11 -8.64 0.21 12.44
C ASP A 11 -8.32 1.72 12.36
N ALA A 12 -9.33 2.56 12.57
CA ALA A 12 -9.25 4.01 12.44
C ALA A 12 -9.89 4.71 13.65
N ALA A 13 -9.31 5.83 14.07
CA ALA A 13 -9.86 6.74 15.09
C ALA A 13 -11.16 7.38 14.61
N ASP A 14 -11.20 7.79 13.34
CA ASP A 14 -12.33 8.39 12.63
C ASP A 14 -12.55 7.67 11.28
N PRO A 15 -13.26 6.52 11.28
CA PRO A 15 -13.49 5.75 10.07
C PRO A 15 -14.15 6.55 8.92
N PRO A 16 -15.12 7.45 9.16
CA PRO A 16 -15.63 8.34 8.12
C PRO A 16 -14.56 9.25 7.49
N ALA A 17 -13.71 9.90 8.29
CA ALA A 17 -12.65 10.75 7.76
C ALA A 17 -11.65 9.95 6.92
N MET A 18 -11.30 8.75 7.40
CA MET A 18 -10.42 7.84 6.67
C MET A 18 -11.04 7.36 5.36
N ALA A 19 -12.33 6.99 5.37
CA ALA A 19 -13.06 6.60 4.18
C ALA A 19 -13.14 7.74 3.15
N ALA A 20 -13.35 8.97 3.61
CA ALA A 20 -13.39 10.14 2.74
C ALA A 20 -12.03 10.42 2.08
N PHE A 21 -10.94 10.35 2.85
CA PHE A 21 -9.58 10.50 2.32
C PHE A 21 -9.29 9.45 1.25
N TRP A 22 -9.50 8.16 1.55
CA TRP A 22 -9.16 7.08 0.62
C TRP A 22 -10.09 7.02 -0.60
N SER A 23 -11.38 7.35 -0.46
CA SER A 23 -12.28 7.49 -1.61
C SER A 23 -11.82 8.62 -2.52
N ALA A 24 -11.47 9.79 -1.97
CA ALA A 24 -10.90 10.87 -2.75
C ALA A 24 -9.55 10.48 -3.38
N ALA A 25 -8.68 9.77 -2.67
CA ALA A 25 -7.38 9.35 -3.18
C ALA A 25 -7.52 8.39 -4.37
N LEU A 26 -8.38 7.37 -4.26
CA LEU A 26 -8.51 6.28 -5.23
C LEU A 26 -9.45 6.59 -6.39
N GLY A 27 -10.52 7.36 -6.14
CA GLY A 27 -11.44 7.90 -7.16
C GLY A 27 -12.16 6.86 -8.04
N ARG A 28 -12.09 5.56 -7.68
CA ARG A 28 -12.55 4.43 -8.49
C ARG A 28 -13.25 3.39 -7.61
N PRO A 29 -14.53 3.04 -7.86
CA PRO A 29 -15.28 2.11 -7.01
C PRO A 29 -14.63 0.74 -6.82
N GLU A 30 -13.93 0.22 -7.82
CA GLU A 30 -13.20 -1.03 -7.76
C GLU A 30 -11.98 -0.97 -6.83
N GLN A 31 -11.31 0.18 -6.75
CA GLN A 31 -10.20 0.42 -5.83
C GLN A 31 -10.70 0.65 -4.41
N GLU A 32 -11.76 1.44 -4.25
CA GLU A 32 -12.40 1.70 -2.96
C GLU A 32 -12.91 0.41 -2.29
N ARG A 33 -13.25 -0.62 -3.06
CA ARG A 33 -13.67 -1.93 -2.52
C ARG A 33 -12.56 -2.70 -1.83
N LEU A 34 -11.30 -2.35 -2.05
CA LEU A 34 -10.14 -3.05 -1.47
C LEU A 34 -9.86 -2.66 -0.02
N LEU A 35 -10.44 -1.56 0.46
CA LEU A 35 -10.11 -0.98 1.77
C LEU A 35 -11.35 -0.65 2.59
N ARG A 36 -11.38 -1.04 3.86
CA ARG A 36 -12.48 -0.74 4.78
C ARG A 36 -11.94 -0.28 6.12
N PHE A 37 -12.66 0.64 6.73
CA PHE A 37 -12.29 1.23 8.02
C PHE A 37 -13.28 0.83 9.10
N ARG A 38 -12.75 0.51 10.28
CA ARG A 38 -13.55 0.20 11.47
C ARG A 38 -13.00 0.97 12.65
N VAL A 39 -13.83 1.19 13.66
CA VAL A 39 -13.43 1.96 14.86
C VAL A 39 -12.30 1.22 15.59
N GLN A 40 -11.18 1.91 15.81
CA GLN A 40 -10.07 1.41 16.62
C GLN A 40 -10.49 1.30 18.10
N ARG A 41 -9.95 0.31 18.80
CA ARG A 41 -10.23 0.10 20.25
C ARG A 41 -9.21 0.74 21.17
N ALA A 42 -8.01 1.02 20.66
CA ALA A 42 -6.93 1.66 21.37
C ALA A 42 -6.12 2.53 20.38
N PRO A 43 -5.43 3.58 20.85
CA PRO A 43 -4.55 4.37 20.00
C PRO A 43 -3.40 3.54 19.42
N LYS A 44 -2.96 3.91 18.20
CA LYS A 44 -1.71 3.43 17.60
C LYS A 44 -0.52 3.79 18.50
N THR A 45 0.35 2.81 18.78
CA THR A 45 1.55 2.98 19.63
C THR A 45 2.86 2.66 18.91
N VAL A 46 2.80 1.99 17.77
CA VAL A 46 3.92 1.59 16.91
C VAL A 46 3.49 1.75 15.45
N LYS A 47 4.44 1.72 14.51
CA LYS A 47 4.13 1.73 13.07
C LYS A 47 3.24 0.54 12.67
N ASN A 48 2.53 0.66 11.56
CA ASN A 48 1.78 -0.48 11.03
C ASN A 48 2.73 -1.51 10.45
N ARG A 49 2.49 -2.80 10.75
CA ARG A 49 3.19 -3.92 10.09
C ARG A 49 2.65 -4.20 8.69
N VAL A 50 1.49 -3.65 8.35
CA VAL A 50 0.86 -3.78 7.04
C VAL A 50 0.61 -2.38 6.48
N HIS A 51 1.03 -2.14 5.24
CA HIS A 51 0.75 -0.90 4.52
C HIS A 51 0.35 -1.16 3.07
N LEU A 52 -0.12 -0.11 2.41
CA LEU A 52 -0.51 -0.15 1.00
C LEU A 52 0.59 0.43 0.13
N ASP A 53 0.78 -0.19 -1.02
CA ASP A 53 1.51 0.42 -2.13
C ASP A 53 0.51 0.89 -3.18
N VAL A 54 0.63 2.16 -3.53
CA VAL A 54 -0.21 2.79 -4.54
C VAL A 54 0.63 3.32 -5.70
N ALA A 55 0.17 3.08 -6.91
CA ALA A 55 0.67 3.78 -8.09
C ALA A 55 -0.04 5.12 -8.19
N VAL A 56 0.70 6.18 -8.49
CA VAL A 56 0.19 7.54 -8.66
C VAL A 56 0.65 8.10 -10.01
N GLY A 57 -0.10 8.98 -10.67
CA GLY A 57 0.28 9.51 -12.00
C GLY A 57 1.74 9.99 -12.11
N PRO A 58 2.32 10.02 -13.33
CA PRO A 58 3.75 10.14 -13.56
C PRO A 58 4.40 11.40 -12.97
N GLU A 59 5.73 11.35 -12.78
CA GLU A 59 6.58 12.48 -12.34
C GLU A 59 6.16 13.09 -10.98
N GLY A 60 5.63 12.29 -10.06
CA GLY A 60 5.25 12.76 -8.72
C GLY A 60 3.99 13.63 -8.67
N ARG A 61 3.33 13.91 -9.80
CA ARG A 61 2.09 14.72 -9.86
C ARG A 61 0.96 14.15 -9.01
N GLY A 62 0.94 12.82 -8.83
CA GLY A 62 -0.04 12.19 -7.96
C GLY A 62 0.30 12.31 -6.46
N VAL A 63 1.56 12.49 -6.07
CA VAL A 63 1.94 12.78 -4.68
C VAL A 63 1.38 14.14 -4.25
N ASP A 64 1.53 15.19 -5.07
CA ASP A 64 0.96 16.51 -4.79
C ASP A 64 -0.55 16.48 -4.53
N ARG A 65 -1.27 15.60 -5.25
CA ARG A 65 -2.71 15.42 -5.04
C ARG A 65 -3.00 14.80 -3.69
N LEU A 66 -2.24 13.77 -3.29
CA LEU A 66 -2.39 13.13 -1.99
C LEU A 66 -2.09 14.12 -0.84
N LEU A 67 -1.07 14.97 -1.01
CA LEU A 67 -0.74 16.03 -0.05
C LEU A 67 -1.89 17.04 0.09
N ARG A 68 -2.51 17.46 -1.02
CA ARG A 68 -3.72 18.32 -0.98
C ARG A 68 -4.92 17.67 -0.29
N LEU A 69 -4.99 16.35 -0.28
CA LEU A 69 -6.04 15.59 0.43
C LEU A 69 -5.74 15.40 1.92
N GLY A 70 -4.54 15.77 2.39
CA GLY A 70 -4.14 15.69 3.80
C GLY A 70 -3.08 14.64 4.11
N ALA A 71 -2.52 13.97 3.09
CA ALA A 71 -1.36 13.11 3.30
C ALA A 71 -0.13 13.93 3.71
N ARG A 72 0.82 13.30 4.39
CA ARG A 72 2.09 13.92 4.83
C ARG A 72 3.27 13.09 4.38
N VAL A 73 4.35 13.73 3.91
CA VAL A 73 5.60 13.03 3.59
C VAL A 73 6.27 12.54 4.88
N LEU A 74 6.60 11.25 4.91
CA LEU A 74 7.42 10.64 5.95
C LEU A 74 8.86 10.45 5.47
N ALA A 75 9.04 10.00 4.23
CA ALA A 75 10.34 9.84 3.59
C ALA A 75 10.23 10.02 2.07
N ASP A 76 11.26 10.59 1.46
CA ASP A 76 11.35 10.85 0.02
C ASP A 76 12.45 9.97 -0.58
N HIS A 77 12.05 9.05 -1.44
CA HIS A 77 12.92 8.09 -2.13
C HIS A 77 12.83 8.27 -3.66
N LEU A 78 12.51 9.47 -4.14
CA LEU A 78 12.46 9.72 -5.57
C LEU A 78 13.82 9.45 -6.25
N PRO A 79 13.83 8.87 -7.46
CA PRO A 79 12.68 8.71 -8.36
C PRO A 79 11.84 7.44 -8.13
N ASP A 80 12.12 6.63 -7.11
CA ASP A 80 11.53 5.29 -6.97
C ASP A 80 10.14 5.31 -6.29
N TRP A 81 10.02 5.92 -5.11
CA TRP A 81 8.72 6.15 -4.43
C TRP A 81 8.80 7.27 -3.39
N VAL A 82 7.67 7.59 -2.76
CA VAL A 82 7.58 8.47 -1.58
C VAL A 82 6.76 7.77 -0.51
N THR A 83 7.28 7.69 0.72
CA THR A 83 6.52 7.17 1.86
C THR A 83 5.68 8.28 2.46
N LEU A 84 4.37 8.06 2.54
CA LEU A 84 3.39 9.01 3.02
C LEU A 84 2.67 8.48 4.27
N ALA A 85 2.17 9.40 5.07
CA ALA A 85 1.18 9.17 6.11
C ALA A 85 -0.18 9.65 5.64
N ASP A 86 -1.24 8.86 5.84
CA ASP A 86 -2.62 9.31 5.66
C ASP A 86 -3.06 10.30 6.77
N VAL A 87 -4.35 10.65 6.76
CA VAL A 87 -4.95 11.61 7.70
C VAL A 87 -4.89 11.19 9.17
N GLU A 88 -4.66 9.91 9.47
CA GLU A 88 -4.44 9.42 10.85
C GLU A 88 -2.98 8.99 11.10
N GLY A 89 -2.10 9.12 10.11
CA GLY A 89 -0.70 8.74 10.24
C GLY A 89 -0.42 7.26 9.99
N ASN A 90 -1.28 6.57 9.23
CA ASN A 90 -0.93 5.25 8.70
C ASN A 90 -0.01 5.42 7.50
N GLU A 91 1.04 4.60 7.47
CA GLU A 91 2.06 4.60 6.44
C GLU A 91 1.52 3.96 5.15
N PHE A 92 1.90 4.51 3.99
CA PHE A 92 1.70 3.91 2.67
C PHE A 92 2.74 4.45 1.68
N CYS A 93 3.07 3.69 0.64
CA CYS A 93 4.08 4.09 -0.34
C CYS A 93 3.41 4.50 -1.66
N ALA A 94 3.83 5.64 -2.21
CA ALA A 94 3.36 6.16 -3.49
C ALA A 94 4.45 6.01 -4.55
N PHE A 95 4.23 5.11 -5.50
CA PHE A 95 5.13 4.81 -6.61
C PHE A 95 4.71 5.58 -7.86
N PRO A 96 5.65 6.05 -8.69
CA PRO A 96 5.34 6.53 -10.03
C PRO A 96 4.59 5.46 -10.82
N GLY A 97 3.42 5.84 -11.30
CA GLY A 97 2.56 5.04 -12.16
C GLY A 97 3.00 5.09 -13.61
N ARG A 98 2.22 4.44 -14.47
CA ARG A 98 2.47 4.45 -15.91
C ARG A 98 2.25 5.84 -16.49
N PRO A 99 2.86 6.20 -17.64
CA PRO A 99 2.66 7.50 -18.28
C PRO A 99 1.20 7.87 -18.53
N ASP A 100 0.35 6.87 -18.80
CA ASP A 100 -1.08 7.04 -19.07
C ASP A 100 -1.96 6.91 -17.82
N ASP A 101 -1.37 6.65 -16.63
CA ASP A 101 -2.14 6.60 -15.39
C ASP A 101 -2.68 8.00 -15.08
N ASP A 102 -3.95 8.05 -14.67
CA ASP A 102 -4.58 9.30 -14.22
C ASP A 102 -4.01 9.77 -12.87
N ALA A 103 -4.46 10.93 -12.40
CA ALA A 103 -4.01 11.48 -11.14
C ALA A 103 -4.52 10.69 -9.91
N ALA A 104 -5.45 9.75 -10.08
CA ALA A 104 -6.01 8.99 -8.98
C ALA A 104 -5.07 7.84 -8.59
N ALA A 105 -4.92 7.61 -7.29
CA ALA A 105 -4.09 6.52 -6.80
C ALA A 105 -4.70 5.15 -7.17
N ARG A 106 -3.86 4.14 -7.34
CA ARG A 106 -4.27 2.75 -7.58
C ARG A 106 -3.49 1.83 -6.65
N VAL A 107 -4.17 1.16 -5.74
CA VAL A 107 -3.60 0.09 -4.92
C VAL A 107 -3.15 -1.04 -5.84
N PHE A 108 -1.91 -1.50 -5.67
CA PHE A 108 -1.40 -2.66 -6.40
C PHE A 108 -0.76 -3.71 -5.49
N ALA A 109 -0.36 -3.35 -4.27
CA ALA A 109 0.13 -4.31 -3.29
C ALA A 109 -0.30 -3.96 -1.86
N VAL A 110 -0.33 -5.01 -1.03
CA VAL A 110 -0.41 -4.94 0.42
C VAL A 110 0.92 -5.49 0.94
N CYS A 111 1.70 -4.62 1.58
CA CYS A 111 3.04 -4.94 2.04
C CYS A 111 3.01 -5.29 3.51
N THR A 112 3.64 -6.41 3.87
CA THR A 112 3.72 -6.88 5.26
C THR A 112 5.18 -6.89 5.70
N ASP A 113 5.49 -6.10 6.72
CA ASP A 113 6.76 -6.14 7.42
C ASP A 113 6.84 -7.43 8.27
N SER A 114 7.71 -8.34 7.83
CA SER A 114 7.92 -9.64 8.44
C SER A 114 9.38 -9.85 8.79
N ALA A 115 9.63 -10.37 9.99
CA ALA A 115 10.96 -10.86 10.39
C ALA A 115 11.34 -12.17 9.69
N GLN A 116 10.40 -12.81 9.00
CA GLN A 116 10.58 -14.08 8.27
C GLN A 116 9.83 -14.01 6.92
N PRO A 117 10.25 -13.13 5.99
CA PRO A 117 9.51 -12.86 4.77
C PRO A 117 9.38 -14.08 3.85
N GLU A 118 10.37 -14.97 3.80
CA GLU A 118 10.35 -16.17 2.94
C GLU A 118 9.30 -17.17 3.42
N GLN A 119 9.24 -17.42 4.73
CA GLN A 119 8.24 -18.33 5.33
C GLN A 119 6.83 -17.77 5.14
N LEU A 120 6.67 -16.44 5.24
CA LEU A 120 5.39 -15.78 4.97
C LEU A 120 4.98 -15.98 3.51
N ALA A 121 5.90 -15.77 2.55
CA ALA A 121 5.63 -15.95 1.13
C ALA A 121 5.20 -17.38 0.80
N GLU A 122 5.94 -18.39 1.27
CA GLU A 122 5.60 -19.81 1.08
C GLU A 122 4.20 -20.14 1.62
N SER A 123 3.84 -19.61 2.79
CA SER A 123 2.52 -19.85 3.38
C SER A 123 1.37 -19.21 2.60
N VAL A 124 1.63 -18.10 1.89
CA VAL A 124 0.63 -17.37 1.10
C VAL A 124 0.46 -18.01 -0.28
N ASP A 125 1.53 -18.51 -0.89
CA ASP A 125 1.48 -19.21 -2.18
C ASP A 125 0.56 -20.45 -2.14
N ASP A 126 0.52 -21.15 -1.00
CA ASP A 126 -0.38 -22.28 -0.79
C ASP A 126 -1.86 -21.89 -0.68
N LEU A 127 -2.14 -20.62 -0.35
CA LEU A 127 -3.48 -20.09 -0.07
C LEU A 127 -4.08 -19.31 -1.25
N VAL A 128 -3.25 -18.58 -1.99
CA VAL A 128 -3.66 -17.71 -3.09
C VAL A 128 -3.10 -18.28 -4.39
N ALA A 129 -3.96 -18.50 -5.38
CA ALA A 129 -3.57 -19.03 -6.70
C ALA A 129 -2.79 -18.01 -7.57
N ALA A 130 -1.94 -17.15 -6.98
CA ALA A 130 -1.23 -16.09 -7.66
C ALA A 130 0.26 -16.08 -7.24
N GLY A 131 1.11 -16.68 -8.08
CA GLY A 131 2.55 -16.78 -7.87
C GLY A 131 3.32 -15.52 -8.23
N ALA A 132 3.23 -14.50 -7.38
CA ALA A 132 4.24 -13.45 -7.37
C ALA A 132 5.24 -13.74 -6.24
N LEU A 133 6.49 -14.01 -6.59
CA LEU A 133 7.55 -14.35 -5.64
C LEU A 133 8.34 -13.09 -5.28
N MET A 134 8.47 -12.80 -3.99
CA MET A 134 9.42 -11.82 -3.48
C MET A 134 10.80 -12.49 -3.37
N ARG A 135 11.78 -11.97 -4.11
CA ARG A 135 13.18 -12.39 -4.00
C ARG A 135 13.80 -11.84 -2.72
N SER A 136 14.86 -12.50 -2.24
CA SER A 136 15.60 -12.12 -1.04
C SER A 136 16.30 -10.76 -1.13
N ASP A 137 16.39 -10.18 -2.33
CA ASP A 137 16.89 -8.82 -2.58
C ASP A 137 15.79 -7.74 -2.50
N GLY A 138 14.55 -8.12 -2.15
CA GLY A 138 13.40 -7.21 -2.10
C GLY A 138 12.69 -7.04 -3.44
N THR A 139 13.08 -7.76 -4.50
CA THR A 139 12.40 -7.67 -5.80
C THR A 139 11.15 -8.56 -5.83
N LEU A 140 9.98 -7.97 -6.02
CA LEU A 140 8.75 -8.68 -6.34
C LEU A 140 8.73 -9.05 -7.82
N VAL A 141 8.57 -10.33 -8.14
CA VAL A 141 8.41 -10.80 -9.52
C VAL A 141 7.02 -11.38 -9.69
N ASP A 142 6.22 -10.80 -10.57
CA ASP A 142 4.87 -11.31 -10.84
C ASP A 142 4.91 -12.63 -11.66
N PRO A 143 3.78 -13.35 -11.81
CA PRO A 143 3.72 -14.58 -12.61
C PRO A 143 4.08 -14.40 -14.10
N GLN A 144 4.13 -13.16 -14.59
CA GLN A 144 4.48 -12.80 -15.96
C GLN A 144 5.97 -12.44 -16.10
N GLY A 145 6.72 -12.43 -15.00
CA GLY A 145 8.14 -12.10 -14.95
C GLY A 145 8.44 -10.61 -14.81
N ASN A 146 7.44 -9.77 -14.50
CA ASN A 146 7.66 -8.34 -14.30
C ASN A 146 8.25 -8.10 -12.89
N GLU A 147 9.33 -7.32 -12.82
CA GLU A 147 10.00 -6.98 -11.58
C GLU A 147 9.48 -5.65 -11.02
N PHE A 148 9.19 -5.63 -9.72
CA PHE A 148 8.81 -4.46 -8.94
C PHE A 148 9.76 -4.38 -7.74
N SER A 149 10.31 -3.20 -7.47
CA SER A 149 11.08 -3.00 -6.24
C SER A 149 10.09 -2.96 -5.07
N ALA A 150 10.17 -3.90 -4.13
CA ALA A 150 9.67 -3.64 -2.79
C ALA A 150 10.70 -2.74 -2.07
N ASP A 151 10.24 -2.03 -1.05
CA ASP A 151 11.09 -1.17 -0.22
C ASP A 151 12.04 -2.01 0.66
N PRO A 152 13.37 -2.02 0.42
CA PRO A 152 14.32 -2.73 1.27
C PRO A 152 14.63 -1.97 2.57
N GLU A 153 14.22 -0.69 2.67
CA GLU A 153 14.47 0.23 3.78
C GLU A 153 13.19 0.63 4.51
N CYS A 154 12.08 -0.10 4.37
CA CYS A 154 10.85 0.18 5.10
C CYS A 154 11.17 0.10 6.60
N PRO A 155 11.27 1.22 7.33
CA PRO A 155 12.06 1.26 8.55
C PRO A 155 11.47 0.28 9.56
N ALA A 156 12.26 -0.72 9.98
CA ALA A 156 11.87 -1.74 10.95
C ALA A 156 11.72 -1.19 12.39
N GLY A 157 11.55 0.12 12.56
CA GLY A 157 11.49 0.83 13.85
C GLY A 157 10.14 0.74 14.53
#